data_AF-A0A821ZXQ4-F1
#
_entry.id   AF-A0A821ZXQ4-F1
#
_cell.length_a   1.000
_cell.length_b   1.000
_cell.length_c   1.000
_cell.angle_alpha   90.00
_cell.angle_beta   90.00
_cell.angle_gamma   90.00
#
_symmetry.space_group_name_H-M   'P 1'
#
loop_
_entity.id
_entity.type
_entity.pdbx_description
1 polymer ?
#
loop_
_entity_poly.entity_id
_entity_poly.type
_entity_poly.pdbx_seq_one_letter_code
_entity_poly.pdbx_strand_id
1 'polypeptide(L)'
;MKITDRLAAKNFFCNILGMKILRHEEMDSGCSARCNGDFDSPWSKTMVGYGSENSFFVFELNYNYDVQGYNYGNDFSSITIYNRQAILNVRQYLDKKFIEIDNQQSIIIHSPDGHRIILIDEDVHQGNDPIQCLSLNVSNLKKSIDYYTRLLKMKINKNESNDKHVKLYYGLKTKQQTQVKTKSGFLIDNQCQLELIELQQTIDRGTGYGRKAFSCPTNDIEPIQDRIEKEGYDILISAMELGELLDLNKEKIVILSDPDGHEICFVGEENYFKGCETDPDAEKKFYKGLENKPDDPNKYAIGEDESTKRQEKQ
;
A
#
# COMPACT_ATOMS: atom_id res chain seq x y z
N MET A 1 2.42 -1.03 -3.67
CA MET A 1 1.60 -1.74 -4.68
C MET A 1 2.45 -1.96 -5.91
N LYS A 2 2.46 -3.18 -6.45
CA LYS A 2 3.16 -3.49 -7.70
C LYS A 2 2.25 -3.15 -8.87
N ILE A 3 2.75 -2.37 -9.82
CA ILE A 3 2.02 -1.94 -11.01
C ILE A 3 2.73 -2.43 -12.26
N THR A 4 1.96 -2.61 -13.34
CA THR A 4 2.50 -3.04 -14.62
C THR A 4 2.52 -1.94 -15.66
N ASP A 5 1.67 -0.91 -15.59
CA ASP A 5 1.64 0.23 -16.53
C ASP A 5 1.70 1.54 -15.74
N ARG A 6 2.78 2.30 -15.91
CA ARG A 6 3.01 3.54 -15.14
C ARG A 6 2.03 4.62 -15.55
N LEU A 7 1.76 4.78 -16.85
CA LEU A 7 0.89 5.85 -17.33
C LEU A 7 -0.58 5.57 -16.99
N ALA A 8 -1.04 4.32 -17.12
CA ALA A 8 -2.37 3.91 -16.69
C ALA A 8 -2.54 4.06 -15.18
N ALA A 9 -1.54 3.65 -14.38
CA ALA A 9 -1.56 3.86 -12.94
C ALA A 9 -1.62 5.36 -12.59
N LYS A 10 -0.78 6.20 -13.19
CA LYS A 10 -0.82 7.66 -12.98
C LYS A 10 -2.20 8.22 -13.31
N ASN A 11 -2.78 7.85 -14.44
CA ASN A 11 -4.10 8.34 -14.85
C ASN A 11 -5.20 7.91 -13.85
N PHE A 12 -5.14 6.68 -13.36
CA PHE A 12 -6.07 6.18 -12.36
C PHE A 12 -5.90 6.91 -11.01
N PHE A 13 -4.71 6.90 -10.41
CA PHE A 13 -4.50 7.49 -9.10
C PHE A 13 -4.62 9.03 -9.11
N CYS A 14 -4.09 9.71 -10.12
CA CYS A 14 -4.11 11.18 -10.15
C CYS A 14 -5.38 11.73 -10.80
N ASN A 15 -5.76 11.28 -11.99
CA ASN A 15 -6.85 11.92 -12.72
C ASN A 15 -8.22 11.40 -12.29
N ILE A 16 -8.35 10.10 -12.00
CA ILE A 16 -9.62 9.52 -11.52
C ILE A 16 -9.77 9.76 -10.01
N LEU A 17 -8.81 9.31 -9.20
CA LEU A 17 -8.91 9.41 -7.74
C LEU A 17 -8.55 10.79 -7.18
N GLY A 18 -7.92 11.68 -7.96
CA GLY A 18 -7.59 13.04 -7.53
C GLY A 18 -6.35 13.15 -6.64
N MET A 19 -5.46 12.16 -6.65
CA MET A 19 -4.19 12.20 -5.90
C MET A 19 -3.11 12.97 -6.65
N LYS A 20 -1.96 13.18 -5.99
CA LYS A 20 -0.76 13.78 -6.60
C LYS A 20 0.42 12.82 -6.53
N ILE A 21 1.33 12.94 -7.49
CA ILE A 21 2.67 12.38 -7.36
C ILE A 21 3.44 13.24 -6.35
N LEU A 22 3.92 12.61 -5.29
CA LEU A 22 4.63 13.25 -4.19
C LEU A 22 6.14 13.16 -4.37
N ARG A 23 6.62 11.99 -4.82
CA ARG A 23 8.02 11.71 -5.15
C ARG A 23 8.08 10.66 -6.25
N HIS A 24 9.15 10.71 -7.04
CA HIS A 24 9.45 9.70 -8.05
C HIS A 24 10.95 9.44 -8.09
N GLU A 25 11.32 8.16 -8.04
CA GLU A 25 12.70 7.69 -8.00
C GLU A 25 12.90 6.55 -9.00
N GLU A 26 14.02 6.61 -9.71
CA GLU A 26 14.49 5.54 -10.59
C GLU A 26 15.64 4.82 -9.90
N MET A 27 15.57 3.50 -9.85
CA MET A 27 16.56 2.63 -9.23
C MET A 27 17.18 1.73 -10.29
N ASP A 28 18.52 1.69 -10.34
CA ASP A 28 19.24 0.89 -11.34
C ASP A 28 19.46 -0.57 -10.91
N SER A 29 19.12 -0.92 -9.65
CA SER A 29 19.20 -2.28 -9.13
C SER A 29 18.07 -2.57 -8.14
N GLY A 30 17.90 -3.86 -7.81
CA GLY A 30 17.00 -4.31 -6.75
C GLY A 30 17.24 -3.63 -5.40
N CYS A 31 16.20 -3.61 -4.58
CA CYS A 31 16.25 -2.98 -3.25
C CYS A 31 16.71 -3.96 -2.18
N SER A 32 17.65 -3.58 -1.31
CA SER A 32 18.06 -4.40 -0.16
C SER A 32 16.93 -4.68 0.81
N ALA A 33 15.99 -3.74 0.95
CA ALA A 33 14.75 -3.91 1.71
C ALA A 33 13.69 -4.72 0.94
N ARG A 34 13.97 -5.20 -0.28
CA ARG A 34 13.01 -5.88 -1.16
C ARG A 34 11.72 -5.06 -1.36
N CYS A 35 11.82 -3.72 -1.44
CA CYS A 35 10.67 -2.84 -1.67
C CYS A 35 9.93 -3.20 -2.95
N ASN A 36 10.68 -3.54 -4.00
CA ASN A 36 10.14 -3.94 -5.30
C ASN A 36 9.77 -5.43 -5.37
N GLY A 37 10.03 -6.21 -4.31
CA GLY A 37 9.91 -7.67 -4.26
C GLY A 37 11.28 -8.35 -4.37
N ASP A 38 11.27 -9.67 -4.59
CA ASP A 38 12.48 -10.48 -4.81
C ASP A 38 13.00 -10.35 -6.26
N PHE A 39 13.21 -9.10 -6.71
CA PHE A 39 13.73 -8.79 -8.05
C PHE A 39 14.99 -7.94 -7.98
N ASP A 40 16.04 -8.39 -8.67
CA ASP A 40 17.32 -7.67 -8.79
C ASP A 40 17.37 -6.68 -9.97
N SER A 41 16.28 -6.58 -10.74
CA SER A 41 16.17 -5.72 -11.91
C SER A 41 16.04 -4.23 -11.53
N PRO A 42 16.39 -3.31 -12.45
CA PRO A 42 15.98 -1.91 -12.34
C PRO A 42 14.47 -1.79 -12.09
N TRP A 43 14.07 -0.73 -11.40
CA TRP A 43 12.67 -0.45 -11.10
C TRP A 43 12.48 1.05 -10.83
N SER A 44 11.23 1.49 -10.81
CA SER A 44 10.88 2.85 -10.34
C SER A 44 9.91 2.80 -9.17
N LYS A 45 10.04 3.80 -8.31
CA LYS A 45 9.18 4.07 -7.16
C LYS A 45 8.45 5.37 -7.40
N THR A 46 7.13 5.37 -7.24
CA THR A 46 6.31 6.59 -7.30
C THR A 46 5.41 6.66 -6.08
N MET A 47 5.61 7.67 -5.24
CA MET A 47 4.76 7.93 -4.08
C MET A 47 3.56 8.75 -4.53
N VAL A 48 2.34 8.27 -4.28
CA VAL A 48 1.11 8.99 -4.63
C VAL A 48 0.13 9.06 -3.46
N GLY A 49 -0.52 10.19 -3.28
CA GLY A 49 -1.49 10.37 -2.20
C GLY A 49 -2.21 11.72 -2.23
N TYR A 50 -3.05 11.97 -1.23
CA TYR A 50 -3.80 13.23 -1.10
C TYR A 50 -3.03 14.34 -0.37
N GLY A 51 -1.95 13.99 0.31
CA GLY A 51 -1.12 14.92 1.07
C GLY A 51 0.27 14.36 1.37
N SER A 52 1.02 15.10 2.18
CA SER A 52 2.42 14.78 2.52
C SER A 52 2.55 13.46 3.29
N GLU A 53 3.57 12.67 2.97
CA GLU A 53 3.83 11.32 3.53
C GLU A 53 4.02 11.31 5.05
N ASN A 54 4.38 12.45 5.64
CA ASN A 54 4.53 12.60 7.09
C ASN A 54 3.20 12.73 7.86
N SER A 55 2.07 12.91 7.15
CA SER A 55 0.75 13.17 7.75
C SER A 55 -0.41 12.48 7.04
N PHE A 56 -0.17 11.85 5.89
CA PHE A 56 -1.16 11.13 5.09
C PHE A 56 -0.67 9.71 4.81
N PHE A 57 -1.61 8.78 4.71
CA PHE A 57 -1.38 7.48 4.08
C PHE A 57 -1.14 7.70 2.59
N VAL A 58 -0.15 7.01 2.05
CA VAL A 58 0.28 7.15 0.66
C VAL A 58 0.52 5.78 0.05
N PHE A 59 0.37 5.69 -1.27
CA PHE A 59 0.73 4.51 -2.02
C PHE A 59 2.15 4.64 -2.54
N GLU A 60 2.98 3.66 -2.22
CA GLU A 60 4.22 3.41 -2.94
C GLU A 60 3.94 2.52 -4.16
N LEU A 61 3.93 3.09 -5.36
CA LEU A 61 3.79 2.35 -6.61
C LEU A 61 5.16 1.88 -7.08
N ASN A 62 5.29 0.57 -7.28
CA ASN A 62 6.53 -0.09 -7.69
C ASN A 62 6.36 -0.64 -9.11
N TYR A 63 7.18 -0.17 -10.05
CA TYR A 63 7.22 -0.70 -11.42
C TYR A 63 8.58 -1.35 -11.69
N ASN A 64 8.59 -2.66 -11.92
CA ASN A 64 9.79 -3.42 -12.24
C ASN A 64 9.96 -3.52 -13.77
N TYR A 65 11.11 -3.10 -14.29
CA TYR A 65 11.33 -3.00 -15.75
C TYR A 65 11.37 -4.36 -16.45
N ASP A 66 11.75 -5.43 -15.76
CA ASP A 66 11.87 -6.77 -16.37
C ASP A 66 10.69 -7.70 -16.02
N VAL A 67 9.69 -7.19 -15.29
CA VAL A 67 8.50 -7.96 -14.93
C VAL A 67 7.35 -7.63 -15.88
N GLN A 68 6.73 -8.67 -16.45
CA GLN A 68 5.65 -8.55 -17.43
C GLN A 68 4.26 -8.50 -16.77
N GLY A 69 4.11 -9.12 -15.60
CA GLY A 69 2.85 -9.17 -14.88
C GLY A 69 3.02 -9.80 -13.51
N TYR A 70 1.98 -9.68 -12.71
CA TYR A 70 1.93 -10.28 -11.38
C TYR A 70 0.68 -11.14 -11.23
N ASN A 71 0.82 -12.25 -10.51
CA ASN A 71 -0.32 -13.03 -10.06
C ASN A 71 -0.81 -12.40 -8.77
N TYR A 72 -1.97 -11.76 -8.80
CA TYR A 72 -2.61 -11.20 -7.62
C TYR A 72 -3.40 -12.31 -6.91
N GLY A 73 -3.10 -12.48 -5.63
CA GLY A 73 -3.76 -13.48 -4.79
C GLY A 73 -5.07 -12.98 -4.19
N ASN A 74 -5.47 -13.59 -3.08
CA ASN A 74 -6.66 -13.23 -2.31
C ASN A 74 -6.33 -12.50 -1.01
N ASP A 75 -5.08 -12.08 -0.81
CA ASP A 75 -4.55 -11.49 0.42
C ASP A 75 -5.02 -10.03 0.62
N PHE A 76 -4.91 -9.21 -0.41
CA PHE A 76 -5.42 -7.85 -0.43
C PHE A 76 -6.95 -7.85 -0.70
N SER A 77 -7.71 -7.14 0.13
CA SER A 77 -9.17 -7.03 -0.04
C SER A 77 -9.56 -5.72 -0.72
N SER A 78 -9.25 -4.58 -0.12
CA SER A 78 -9.56 -3.27 -0.69
C SER A 78 -8.87 -2.11 0.00
N ILE A 79 -8.87 -0.94 -0.65
CA ILE A 79 -8.74 0.36 0.02
C ILE A 79 -10.10 1.05 0.05
N THR A 80 -10.45 1.67 1.18
CA THR A 80 -11.62 2.55 1.28
C THR A 80 -11.22 4.02 1.32
N ILE A 81 -11.81 4.82 0.42
CA ILE A 81 -11.52 6.24 0.21
C ILE A 81 -12.82 7.04 0.26
N TYR A 82 -12.82 8.14 1.00
CA TYR A 82 -13.95 9.07 1.12
C TYR A 82 -13.67 10.30 0.25
N ASN A 83 -14.25 10.33 -0.95
CA ASN A 83 -13.99 11.41 -1.91
C ASN A 83 -15.11 11.51 -2.96
N ARG A 84 -15.98 12.51 -2.81
CA ARG A 84 -17.11 12.72 -3.75
C ARG A 84 -16.64 13.05 -5.16
N GLN A 85 -15.60 13.86 -5.28
CA GLN A 85 -15.07 14.26 -6.59
C GLN A 85 -14.53 13.06 -7.37
N ALA A 86 -13.87 12.11 -6.69
CA ALA A 86 -13.40 10.88 -7.33
C ALA A 86 -14.56 10.06 -7.90
N ILE A 87 -15.71 9.97 -7.21
CA ILE A 87 -16.91 9.29 -7.74
C ILE A 87 -17.42 9.95 -9.02
N LEU A 88 -17.46 11.28 -9.05
CA LEU A 88 -17.84 12.03 -10.26
C LEU A 88 -16.88 11.74 -11.41
N ASN A 89 -15.58 11.74 -11.13
CA ASN A 89 -14.55 11.43 -12.12
C ASN A 89 -14.69 9.99 -12.65
N VAL A 90 -14.97 9.01 -11.78
CA VAL A 90 -15.21 7.62 -12.19
C VAL A 90 -16.38 7.54 -13.16
N ARG A 91 -17.54 8.09 -12.78
CA ARG A 91 -18.76 8.04 -13.60
C ARG A 91 -18.60 8.74 -14.95
N GLN A 92 -17.72 9.74 -15.03
CA GLN A 92 -17.51 10.52 -16.24
C GLN A 92 -16.40 9.96 -17.15
N TYR A 93 -15.30 9.46 -16.57
CA TYR A 93 -14.06 9.22 -17.31
C TYR A 93 -13.51 7.78 -17.21
N LEU A 94 -13.89 7.00 -16.20
CA LEU A 94 -13.40 5.64 -16.05
C LEU A 94 -14.18 4.68 -16.97
N ASP A 95 -13.46 3.83 -17.69
CA ASP A 95 -14.08 2.75 -18.47
C ASP A 95 -14.89 1.83 -17.55
N LYS A 96 -16.14 1.55 -17.95
CA LYS A 96 -17.10 0.72 -17.20
C LYS A 96 -16.56 -0.65 -16.86
N LYS A 97 -15.61 -1.20 -17.63
CA LYS A 97 -14.99 -2.50 -17.31
C LYS A 97 -14.25 -2.52 -15.97
N PHE A 98 -13.85 -1.36 -15.46
CA PHE A 98 -13.19 -1.23 -14.16
C PHE A 98 -14.17 -0.97 -13.01
N ILE A 99 -15.48 -0.89 -13.27
CA ILE A 99 -16.51 -0.64 -12.25
C ILE A 99 -17.14 -1.97 -11.86
N GLU A 100 -16.97 -2.38 -10.61
CA GLU A 100 -17.58 -3.60 -10.04
C GLU A 100 -19.03 -3.33 -9.62
N ILE A 101 -19.24 -2.27 -8.83
CA ILE A 101 -20.53 -1.90 -8.24
C ILE A 101 -20.64 -0.36 -8.25
N ASP A 102 -21.76 0.19 -8.70
CA ASP A 102 -22.07 1.63 -8.59
C ASP A 102 -23.44 1.83 -7.92
N ASN A 103 -23.40 2.29 -6.67
CA ASN A 103 -24.59 2.55 -5.85
C ASN A 103 -24.67 4.04 -5.49
N GLN A 104 -25.80 4.45 -4.92
CA GLN A 104 -26.01 5.86 -4.53
C GLN A 104 -24.99 6.37 -3.50
N GLN A 105 -24.56 5.52 -2.56
CA GLN A 105 -23.69 5.93 -1.44
C GLN A 105 -22.21 5.55 -1.64
N SER A 106 -21.92 4.67 -2.60
CA SER A 106 -20.56 4.17 -2.81
C SER A 106 -20.40 3.55 -4.19
N ILE A 107 -19.18 3.59 -4.72
CA ILE A 107 -18.79 2.90 -5.95
C ILE A 107 -17.54 2.05 -5.68
N ILE A 108 -17.51 0.85 -6.22
CA ILE A 108 -16.39 -0.09 -6.12
C ILE A 108 -15.78 -0.22 -7.51
N ILE A 109 -14.48 0.03 -7.58
CA ILE A 109 -13.72 0.03 -8.82
C ILE A 109 -12.43 -0.78 -8.68
N HIS A 110 -11.85 -1.12 -9.82
CA HIS A 110 -10.53 -1.73 -9.91
C HIS A 110 -9.54 -0.76 -10.54
N SER A 111 -8.33 -0.71 -9.99
CA SER A 111 -7.17 -0.12 -10.66
C SER A 111 -6.85 -0.87 -11.96
N PRO A 112 -5.99 -0.33 -12.85
CA PRO A 112 -5.55 -1.04 -14.05
C PRO A 112 -4.99 -2.44 -13.78
N ASP A 113 -4.29 -2.61 -12.65
CA ASP A 113 -3.73 -3.89 -12.20
C ASP A 113 -4.70 -4.72 -11.33
N GLY A 114 -5.99 -4.37 -11.28
CA GLY A 114 -7.03 -5.16 -10.60
C GLY A 114 -7.24 -4.88 -9.11
N HIS A 115 -6.40 -4.06 -8.46
CA HIS A 115 -6.58 -3.70 -7.05
C HIS A 115 -7.93 -3.00 -6.81
N ARG A 116 -8.70 -3.53 -5.86
CA ARG A 116 -10.04 -3.07 -5.53
C ARG A 116 -10.04 -1.82 -4.64
N ILE A 117 -10.80 -0.80 -5.04
CA ILE A 117 -10.97 0.47 -4.34
C ILE A 117 -12.46 0.70 -4.09
N ILE A 118 -12.82 0.99 -2.84
CA ILE A 118 -14.17 1.38 -2.42
C ILE A 118 -14.17 2.89 -2.24
N LEU A 119 -14.94 3.60 -3.04
CA LEU A 119 -15.17 5.04 -2.91
C LEU A 119 -16.50 5.28 -2.22
N ILE A 120 -16.49 6.08 -1.17
CA ILE A 120 -17.68 6.50 -0.42
C ILE A 120 -18.07 7.91 -0.87
N ASP A 121 -19.37 8.15 -1.09
CA ASP A 121 -19.93 9.45 -1.53
C ASP A 121 -20.02 10.47 -0.38
N GLU A 122 -18.89 10.61 0.32
CA GLU A 122 -18.68 11.48 1.45
C GLU A 122 -17.27 12.07 1.39
N ASP A 123 -17.11 13.28 1.92
CA ASP A 123 -15.80 13.91 2.08
C ASP A 123 -15.43 13.93 3.56
N VAL A 124 -14.16 13.72 3.85
CA VAL A 124 -13.62 13.90 5.20
C VAL A 124 -13.54 15.38 5.58
N HIS A 125 -13.41 15.67 6.88
CA HIS A 125 -13.13 17.04 7.33
C HIS A 125 -11.83 17.56 6.71
N GLN A 126 -11.78 18.87 6.42
CA GLN A 126 -10.61 19.50 5.83
C GLN A 126 -9.34 19.21 6.66
N GLY A 127 -8.30 18.75 5.98
CA GLY A 127 -7.02 18.37 6.59
C GLY A 127 -6.91 16.92 7.05
N ASN A 128 -8.02 16.15 7.05
CA ASN A 128 -7.95 14.71 7.23
C ASN A 128 -7.61 14.02 5.90
N ASP A 129 -7.01 12.84 6.01
CA ASP A 129 -6.73 11.98 4.86
C ASP A 129 -8.01 11.34 4.31
N PRO A 130 -8.33 11.47 3.01
CA PRO A 130 -9.43 10.72 2.39
C PRO A 130 -9.26 9.20 2.42
N ILE A 131 -8.03 8.67 2.49
CA ILE A 131 -7.77 7.22 2.59
C ILE A 131 -8.00 6.77 4.03
N GLN A 132 -9.11 6.07 4.26
CA GLN A 132 -9.59 5.77 5.62
C GLN A 132 -9.37 4.32 6.04
N CYS A 133 -9.21 3.38 5.11
CA CYS A 133 -9.02 1.98 5.47
C CYS A 133 -8.21 1.19 4.44
N LEU A 134 -7.28 0.37 4.93
CA LEU A 134 -6.66 -0.74 4.21
C LEU A 134 -7.26 -2.04 4.74
N SER A 135 -7.92 -2.81 3.88
CA SER A 135 -8.54 -4.09 4.23
C SER A 135 -7.71 -5.25 3.69
N LEU A 136 -7.32 -6.18 4.57
CA LEU A 136 -6.59 -7.39 4.26
C LEU A 136 -7.40 -8.62 4.67
N ASN A 137 -7.30 -9.68 3.89
CA ASN A 137 -7.91 -10.95 4.20
C ASN A 137 -6.96 -11.80 5.06
N VAL A 138 -7.52 -12.49 6.06
CA VAL A 138 -6.79 -13.35 7.00
C VAL A 138 -7.48 -14.70 7.11
N SER A 139 -6.71 -15.78 7.31
CA SER A 139 -7.28 -17.13 7.44
C SER A 139 -7.82 -17.43 8.85
N ASN A 140 -7.36 -16.69 9.86
CA ASN A 140 -7.78 -16.86 11.24
C ASN A 140 -7.81 -15.52 11.98
N LEU A 141 -9.01 -14.95 12.13
CA LEU A 141 -9.18 -13.62 12.68
C LEU A 141 -8.68 -13.51 14.12
N LYS A 142 -8.86 -14.55 14.93
CA LYS A 142 -8.40 -14.56 16.32
C LYS A 142 -6.88 -14.49 16.43
N LYS A 143 -6.15 -15.26 15.61
CA LYS A 143 -4.68 -15.26 15.58
C LYS A 143 -4.15 -13.92 15.11
N SER A 144 -4.76 -13.35 14.07
CA SER A 144 -4.35 -12.05 13.54
C SER A 144 -4.65 -10.92 14.53
N ILE A 145 -5.81 -10.93 15.21
CA ILE A 145 -6.11 -9.98 16.29
C ILE A 145 -5.03 -10.03 17.39
N ASP A 146 -4.66 -11.21 17.87
CA ASP A 146 -3.60 -11.34 18.89
C ASP A 146 -2.28 -10.75 18.40
N TYR A 147 -1.85 -11.10 17.18
CA TYR A 147 -0.63 -10.57 16.57
C TYR A 147 -0.62 -9.03 16.52
N TYR A 148 -1.62 -8.43 15.89
CA TYR A 148 -1.64 -6.97 15.70
C TYR A 148 -1.88 -6.19 17.00
N THR A 149 -2.62 -6.73 17.96
CA THR A 149 -2.92 -6.02 19.21
C THR A 149 -1.87 -6.27 20.30
N ARG A 150 -1.52 -7.52 20.58
CA ARG A 150 -0.58 -7.86 21.66
C ARG A 150 0.86 -7.59 21.25
N LEU A 151 1.24 -7.93 20.02
CA LEU A 151 2.63 -7.80 19.56
C LEU A 151 2.88 -6.44 18.91
N LEU A 152 2.00 -6.00 18.01
CA LEU A 152 2.16 -4.71 17.34
C LEU A 152 1.49 -3.53 18.05
N LYS A 153 0.75 -3.76 19.14
CA LYS A 153 0.16 -2.71 20.00
C LYS A 153 -0.92 -1.84 19.32
N MET A 154 -1.53 -2.33 18.24
CA MET A 154 -2.70 -1.67 17.66
C MET A 154 -3.92 -1.79 18.59
N LYS A 155 -4.81 -0.81 18.51
CA LYS A 155 -6.09 -0.79 19.25
C LYS A 155 -7.23 -1.21 18.34
N ILE A 156 -8.24 -1.86 18.92
CA ILE A 156 -9.46 -2.26 18.19
C ILE A 156 -10.48 -1.12 18.19
N ASN A 157 -10.99 -0.77 17.02
CA ASN A 157 -12.16 0.08 16.88
C ASN A 157 -13.44 -0.76 16.99
N LYS A 158 -13.91 -0.93 18.23
CA LYS A 158 -15.07 -1.78 18.54
C LYS A 158 -16.38 -1.33 17.88
N ASN A 159 -16.49 -0.05 17.50
CA ASN A 159 -17.72 0.48 16.89
C ASN A 159 -17.83 0.10 15.41
N GLU A 160 -16.72 -0.27 14.78
CA GLU A 160 -16.65 -0.63 13.36
C GLU A 160 -16.13 -2.07 13.15
N SER A 161 -16.20 -2.91 14.19
CA SER A 161 -15.78 -4.31 14.17
C SER A 161 -16.93 -5.24 14.51
N ASN A 162 -16.90 -6.46 13.99
CA ASN A 162 -17.82 -7.55 14.35
C ASN A 162 -17.12 -8.92 14.22
N ASP A 163 -17.90 -10.01 14.25
CA ASP A 163 -17.35 -11.37 14.24
C ASP A 163 -16.67 -11.77 12.93
N LYS A 164 -16.89 -11.05 11.83
CA LYS A 164 -16.32 -11.35 10.51
C LYS A 164 -15.14 -10.45 10.12
N HIS A 165 -15.05 -9.27 10.73
CA HIS A 165 -13.95 -8.34 10.48
C HIS A 165 -13.67 -7.45 11.68
N VAL A 166 -12.41 -7.02 11.81
CA VAL A 166 -11.96 -6.10 12.86
C VAL A 166 -11.21 -4.93 12.25
N LYS A 167 -11.51 -3.71 12.72
CA LYS A 167 -10.73 -2.51 12.38
C LYS A 167 -9.76 -2.16 13.51
N LEU A 168 -8.52 -1.90 13.13
CA LEU A 168 -7.38 -1.66 14.01
C LEU A 168 -6.75 -0.30 13.69
N TYR A 169 -6.20 0.35 14.70
CA TYR A 169 -5.54 1.66 14.53
C TYR A 169 -4.44 1.89 15.57
N TYR A 170 -3.50 2.79 15.26
CA TYR A 170 -2.57 3.35 16.25
C TYR A 170 -3.10 4.64 16.87
N GLY A 171 -3.66 5.54 16.06
CA GLY A 171 -4.32 6.76 16.50
C GLY A 171 -5.70 6.97 15.87
N LEU A 172 -6.72 7.10 16.71
CA LEU A 172 -8.09 7.46 16.31
C LEU A 172 -8.59 8.50 17.31
N LYS A 173 -9.08 9.64 16.81
CA LYS A 173 -9.66 10.65 17.67
C LYS A 173 -11.05 10.17 18.11
N THR A 174 -11.14 9.67 19.33
CA THR A 174 -12.46 9.40 19.93
C THR A 174 -13.01 10.68 20.54
N LYS A 175 -14.34 10.82 20.65
CA LYS A 175 -15.01 11.99 21.28
C LYS A 175 -14.54 12.30 22.72
N GLN A 176 -13.70 11.44 23.31
CA GLN A 176 -13.22 11.49 24.68
C GLN A 176 -11.69 11.66 24.81
N GLN A 177 -10.93 11.78 23.70
CA GLN A 177 -9.45 11.89 23.74
C GLN A 177 -8.91 13.22 23.19
N THR A 178 -7.93 13.76 23.90
CA THR A 178 -6.98 14.79 23.45
C THR A 178 -6.14 14.26 22.28
N GLN A 179 -5.73 15.16 21.38
CA GLN A 179 -4.80 14.89 20.25
C GLN A 179 -3.79 13.78 20.58
N VAL A 180 -3.75 12.74 19.75
CA VAL A 180 -2.78 11.66 19.92
C VAL A 180 -1.53 12.04 19.13
N LYS A 181 -0.36 12.01 19.77
CA LYS A 181 0.92 12.29 19.13
C LYS A 181 1.90 11.12 19.27
N THR A 182 2.79 10.93 18.30
CA THR A 182 3.95 10.04 18.45
C THR A 182 4.90 10.60 19.52
N LYS A 183 5.88 9.81 19.98
CA LYS A 183 6.92 10.29 20.91
C LYS A 183 7.69 11.49 20.32
N SER A 184 7.83 11.53 19.00
CA SER A 184 8.46 12.64 18.26
C SER A 184 7.50 13.81 17.97
N GLY A 185 6.27 13.77 18.49
CA GLY A 185 5.34 14.90 18.46
C GLY A 185 4.42 14.97 17.24
N PHE A 186 4.43 13.97 16.34
CA PHE A 186 3.58 13.95 15.15
C PHE A 186 2.15 13.58 15.50
N LEU A 187 1.17 14.33 14.98
CA LEU A 187 -0.24 14.07 15.21
C LEU A 187 -0.65 12.78 14.49
N ILE A 188 -1.30 11.86 15.20
CA ILE A 188 -1.82 10.59 14.65
C ILE A 188 -3.35 10.54 14.75
N ASP A 189 -4.02 11.68 14.72
CA ASP A 189 -5.48 11.75 14.75
C ASP A 189 -6.06 11.28 13.41
N ASN A 190 -6.95 10.28 13.45
CA ASN A 190 -7.69 9.77 12.28
C ASN A 190 -6.82 9.15 11.18
N GLN A 191 -5.80 8.38 11.58
CA GLN A 191 -5.00 7.59 10.64
C GLN A 191 -5.87 6.57 9.89
N CYS A 192 -5.42 6.20 8.69
CA CYS A 192 -5.93 5.05 7.97
C CYS A 192 -5.97 3.81 8.88
N GLN A 193 -7.14 3.17 8.97
CA GLN A 193 -7.35 1.97 9.78
C GLN A 193 -6.93 0.72 9.00
N LEU A 194 -6.43 -0.29 9.71
CA LEU A 194 -6.22 -1.63 9.18
C LEU A 194 -7.44 -2.49 9.48
N GLU A 195 -8.14 -2.94 8.45
CA GLU A 195 -9.22 -3.91 8.58
C GLU A 195 -8.72 -5.32 8.26
N LEU A 196 -9.01 -6.27 9.14
CA LEU A 196 -8.75 -7.69 8.90
C LEU A 196 -10.08 -8.39 8.70
N ILE A 197 -10.24 -9.07 7.57
CA ILE A 197 -11.47 -9.77 7.16
C ILE A 197 -11.18 -11.26 7.14
N GLU A 198 -11.94 -12.05 7.89
CA GLU A 198 -11.76 -13.49 7.89
C GLU A 198 -12.23 -14.10 6.56
N LEU A 199 -11.32 -14.77 5.86
CA LEU A 199 -11.66 -15.68 4.79
C LEU A 199 -11.55 -17.11 5.30
N GLN A 200 -12.58 -17.92 5.09
CA GLN A 200 -12.60 -19.34 5.47
C GLN A 200 -11.79 -20.21 4.49
N GLN A 201 -10.67 -19.69 4.00
CA GLN A 201 -9.76 -20.35 3.06
C GLN A 201 -8.33 -19.89 3.32
N THR A 202 -7.36 -20.63 2.75
CA THR A 202 -5.95 -20.24 2.81
C THR A 202 -5.72 -18.92 2.08
N ILE A 203 -4.87 -18.08 2.67
CA ILE A 203 -4.42 -16.85 2.02
C ILE A 203 -3.35 -17.20 0.99
N ASP A 204 -3.64 -16.91 -0.27
CA ASP A 204 -2.68 -16.90 -1.36
C ASP A 204 -2.30 -15.45 -1.62
N ARG A 205 -1.01 -15.15 -1.52
CA ARG A 205 -0.48 -13.80 -1.75
C ARG A 205 -0.06 -13.59 -3.22
N GLY A 206 0.10 -14.67 -3.97
CA GLY A 206 0.63 -14.64 -5.33
C GLY A 206 2.01 -13.94 -5.40
N THR A 207 2.29 -13.28 -6.52
CA THR A 207 3.52 -12.49 -6.73
C THR A 207 3.26 -10.98 -6.72
N GLY A 208 1.98 -10.58 -6.84
CA GLY A 208 1.51 -9.20 -6.85
C GLY A 208 1.28 -8.59 -5.47
N TYR A 209 1.51 -9.35 -4.40
CA TYR A 209 1.33 -8.88 -3.04
C TYR A 209 2.05 -7.56 -2.75
N GLY A 210 1.44 -6.77 -1.87
CA GLY A 210 2.02 -5.54 -1.36
C GLY A 210 2.69 -5.70 0.00
N ARG A 211 3.19 -4.58 0.51
CA ARG A 211 3.69 -4.42 1.87
C ARG A 211 3.07 -3.16 2.47
N LYS A 212 2.68 -3.23 3.74
CA LYS A 212 2.30 -2.04 4.52
C LYS A 212 3.48 -1.56 5.34
N ALA A 213 3.62 -0.25 5.50
CA ALA A 213 4.69 0.37 6.25
C ALA A 213 4.13 1.21 7.39
N PHE A 214 4.80 1.17 8.55
CA PHE A 214 4.53 2.03 9.70
C PHE A 214 5.83 2.69 10.13
N SER A 215 5.78 3.96 10.50
CA SER A 215 6.90 4.59 11.18
C SER A 215 6.84 4.32 12.68
N CYS A 216 8.00 4.26 13.32
CA CYS A 216 8.13 4.28 14.78
C CYS A 216 9.42 5.00 15.17
N PRO A 217 9.59 5.41 16.44
CA PRO A 217 10.89 5.87 16.92
C PRO A 217 11.99 4.87 16.56
N THR A 218 13.14 5.34 16.08
CA THR A 218 14.22 4.46 15.60
C THR A 218 14.67 3.45 16.67
N ASN A 219 14.66 3.86 17.93
CA ASN A 219 15.02 3.00 19.07
C ASN A 219 13.96 1.93 19.40
N ASP A 220 12.76 2.00 18.81
CA ASP A 220 11.73 0.99 18.99
C ASP A 220 11.84 -0.15 17.95
N ILE A 221 12.72 -0.04 16.92
CA ILE A 221 12.89 -1.04 15.85
C ILE A 221 13.36 -2.41 16.38
N GLU A 222 14.50 -2.49 17.10
CA GLU A 222 14.96 -3.77 17.65
C GLU A 222 13.99 -4.34 18.70
N PRO A 223 13.44 -3.54 19.64
CA PRO A 223 12.42 -4.03 20.56
C PRO A 223 11.15 -4.59 19.88
N ILE A 224 10.78 -4.07 18.70
CA ILE A 224 9.70 -4.66 17.89
C ILE A 224 10.14 -6.03 17.37
N GLN A 225 11.32 -6.13 16.76
CA GLN A 225 11.86 -7.39 16.26
C GLN A 225 11.93 -8.47 17.36
N ASP A 226 12.58 -8.16 18.50
CA ASP A 226 12.76 -9.09 19.61
C ASP A 226 11.43 -9.67 20.12
N ARG A 227 10.39 -8.83 20.16
CA ARG A 227 9.05 -9.24 20.60
C ARG A 227 8.38 -10.20 19.62
N ILE A 228 8.63 -10.05 18.32
CA ILE A 228 8.09 -10.91 17.27
C ILE A 228 8.86 -12.24 17.23
N GLU A 229 10.19 -12.19 17.29
CA GLU A 229 11.07 -13.38 17.33
C GLU A 229 10.78 -14.27 18.55
N LYS A 230 10.59 -13.66 19.73
CA LYS A 230 10.29 -14.39 20.97
C LYS A 230 9.00 -15.22 20.89
N GLU A 231 8.07 -14.83 20.03
CA GLU A 231 6.79 -15.52 19.82
C GLU A 231 6.86 -16.53 18.66
N GLY A 232 8.04 -16.67 18.03
CA GLY A 232 8.29 -17.62 16.96
C GLY A 232 7.72 -17.20 15.61
N TYR A 233 7.46 -15.91 15.39
CA TYR A 233 7.06 -15.37 14.10
C TYR A 233 8.27 -14.98 13.26
N ASP A 234 8.09 -14.99 11.93
CA ASP A 234 9.17 -14.75 10.97
C ASP A 234 9.55 -13.26 10.88
N ILE A 235 10.87 -13.03 10.89
CA ILE A 235 11.50 -11.77 10.52
C ILE A 235 12.04 -11.94 9.11
N LEU A 236 11.41 -11.29 8.14
CA LEU A 236 11.80 -11.40 6.73
C LEU A 236 13.12 -10.69 6.46
N ILE A 237 13.30 -9.50 7.06
CA ILE A 237 14.56 -8.75 7.04
C ILE A 237 14.80 -8.21 8.45
N SER A 238 15.87 -8.67 9.09
CA SER A 238 16.31 -8.18 10.40
C SER A 238 16.67 -6.69 10.37
N ALA A 239 16.65 -6.07 11.55
CA ALA A 239 16.91 -4.66 11.73
C ALA A 239 18.21 -4.24 11.02
N MET A 240 18.09 -3.33 10.06
CA MET A 240 19.21 -2.84 9.27
C MET A 240 19.02 -1.38 8.86
N GLU A 241 20.11 -0.73 8.48
CA GLU A 241 20.10 0.61 7.90
C GLU A 241 20.07 0.54 6.36
N LEU A 242 19.21 1.35 5.74
CA LEU A 242 19.16 1.55 4.29
C LEU A 242 19.98 2.75 3.89
N GLY A 243 20.70 2.62 2.77
CA GLY A 243 21.54 3.68 2.21
C GLY A 243 23.02 3.28 2.14
N GLU A 244 23.78 4.02 1.34
CA GLU A 244 25.23 3.83 1.21
C GLU A 244 25.97 4.28 2.47
N LEU A 245 27.22 3.82 2.65
CA LEU A 245 28.00 4.06 3.88
C LEU A 245 28.04 5.55 4.29
N LEU A 246 28.11 6.47 3.31
CA LEU A 246 28.23 7.92 3.48
C LEU A 246 26.88 8.66 3.58
N ASP A 247 25.75 7.96 3.43
CA ASP A 247 24.44 8.58 3.60
C ASP A 247 24.24 8.97 5.06
N LEU A 248 23.93 10.25 5.28
CA LEU A 248 23.74 10.83 6.61
C LEU A 248 22.31 10.63 7.15
N ASN A 249 21.37 10.23 6.30
CA ASN A 249 19.96 10.05 6.64
C ASN A 249 19.50 8.59 6.47
N LYS A 250 20.37 7.63 6.80
CA LYS A 250 20.01 6.21 6.69
C LYS A 250 18.76 5.87 7.48
N GLU A 251 17.82 5.23 6.81
CA GLU A 251 16.59 4.77 7.44
C GLU A 251 16.84 3.40 8.09
N LYS A 252 16.58 3.29 9.39
CA LYS A 252 16.59 1.99 10.06
C LYS A 252 15.25 1.30 9.85
N ILE A 253 15.26 0.07 9.36
CA ILE A 253 14.04 -0.70 9.11
C ILE A 253 14.10 -2.09 9.74
N VAL A 254 12.93 -2.69 9.91
CA VAL A 254 12.74 -4.15 10.07
C VAL A 254 11.54 -4.57 9.24
N ILE A 255 11.60 -5.75 8.60
CA ILE A 255 10.47 -6.30 7.83
C ILE A 255 10.02 -7.60 8.46
N LEU A 256 8.74 -7.63 8.81
CA LEU A 256 8.06 -8.72 9.51
C LEU A 256 7.08 -9.41 8.57
N SER A 257 6.72 -10.64 8.92
CA SER A 257 5.58 -11.34 8.35
C SER A 257 4.52 -11.56 9.42
N ASP A 258 3.27 -11.22 9.12
CA ASP A 258 2.15 -11.59 9.99
C ASP A 258 1.77 -13.09 9.87
N PRO A 259 0.80 -13.60 10.64
CA PRO A 259 0.41 -15.00 10.62
C PRO A 259 -0.03 -15.58 9.27
N ASP A 260 -0.45 -14.73 8.34
CA ASP A 260 -0.92 -15.08 7.00
C ASP A 260 0.10 -14.70 5.90
N GLY A 261 1.30 -14.29 6.30
CA GLY A 261 2.36 -13.92 5.38
C GLY A 261 2.39 -12.43 5.03
N HIS A 262 1.45 -11.60 5.48
CA HIS A 262 1.40 -10.19 5.08
C HIS A 262 2.63 -9.44 5.56
N GLU A 263 3.35 -8.81 4.62
CA GLU A 263 4.58 -8.09 4.95
C GLU A 263 4.30 -6.76 5.64
N ILE A 264 5.13 -6.44 6.63
CA ILE A 264 5.06 -5.21 7.43
C ILE A 264 6.46 -4.61 7.53
N CYS A 265 6.65 -3.40 7.02
CA CYS A 265 7.86 -2.61 7.28
C CYS A 265 7.63 -1.72 8.51
N PHE A 266 8.50 -1.80 9.50
CA PHE A 266 8.66 -0.70 10.46
C PHE A 266 9.88 0.11 10.06
N VAL A 267 9.75 1.43 9.97
CA VAL A 267 10.82 2.36 9.63
C VAL A 267 11.04 3.39 10.74
N GLY A 268 12.30 3.70 11.04
CA GLY A 268 12.71 4.74 11.98
C GLY A 268 12.27 6.12 11.50
N GLU A 269 11.37 6.74 12.26
CA GLU A 269 10.66 7.95 11.84
C GLU A 269 11.56 9.17 11.69
N GLU A 270 12.63 9.26 12.48
CA GLU A 270 13.52 10.43 12.54
C GLU A 270 14.25 10.70 11.23
N ASN A 271 14.66 9.64 10.51
CA ASN A 271 15.33 9.77 9.21
C ASN A 271 14.36 9.65 8.05
N TYR A 272 13.32 8.81 8.16
CA TYR A 272 12.26 8.74 7.16
C TYR A 272 11.61 10.10 6.89
N PHE A 273 11.29 10.87 7.94
CA PHE A 273 10.67 12.17 7.77
C PHE A 273 11.55 13.25 7.15
N LYS A 274 12.88 13.04 7.12
CA LYS A 274 13.79 13.93 6.37
C LYS A 274 13.81 13.59 4.88
N GLY A 275 13.56 12.33 4.52
CA GLY A 275 13.57 11.84 3.13
C GLY A 275 12.21 11.89 2.43
N CYS A 276 11.10 12.00 3.17
CA CYS A 276 9.75 11.90 2.61
C CYS A 276 9.12 13.27 2.23
N GLU A 277 9.91 14.31 2.04
CA GLU A 277 9.39 15.62 1.61
C GLU A 277 8.80 15.55 0.20
N THR A 278 7.67 16.22 -0.02
CA THR A 278 7.05 16.30 -1.35
C THR A 278 7.99 17.05 -2.30
N ASP A 279 8.35 16.39 -3.39
CA ASP A 279 9.22 16.94 -4.42
C ASP A 279 8.39 17.73 -5.44
N PRO A 280 8.61 19.06 -5.59
CA PRO A 280 7.86 19.87 -6.54
C PRO A 280 8.10 19.46 -8.01
N ASP A 281 9.20 18.76 -8.30
CA ASP A 281 9.53 18.26 -9.63
C ASP A 281 9.13 16.78 -9.82
N ALA A 282 8.42 16.16 -8.87
CA ALA A 282 8.15 14.72 -8.89
C ALA A 282 7.43 14.25 -10.16
N GLU A 283 6.39 14.97 -10.61
CA GLU A 283 5.67 14.63 -11.85
C GLU A 283 6.56 14.81 -13.08
N LYS A 284 7.45 15.81 -13.11
CA LYS A 284 8.44 15.98 -14.18
C LYS A 284 9.45 14.84 -14.20
N LYS A 285 9.93 14.40 -13.03
CA LYS A 285 10.81 13.23 -12.91
C LYS A 285 10.12 11.95 -13.40
N PHE A 286 8.85 11.77 -13.07
CA PHE A 286 8.03 10.65 -13.55
C PHE A 286 7.97 10.60 -15.09
N TYR A 287 7.65 11.71 -15.76
CA TYR A 287 7.64 11.74 -17.23
C TYR A 287 9.04 11.54 -17.83
N LYS A 288 10.08 12.10 -17.21
CA LYS A 288 11.46 11.85 -17.63
C LYS A 288 11.83 10.36 -17.51
N GLY A 289 11.36 9.65 -16.47
CA GLY A 289 11.51 8.21 -16.32
C GLY A 289 10.81 7.42 -17.45
N LEU A 290 9.57 7.80 -17.77
CA LEU A 290 8.83 7.26 -18.92
C LEU A 290 9.54 7.49 -20.26
N GLU A 291 10.13 8.65 -20.48
CA GLU A 291 10.86 8.96 -21.72
C GLU A 291 12.16 8.17 -21.85
N ASN A 292 12.94 8.07 -20.77
CA ASN A 292 14.26 7.44 -20.81
C ASN A 292 14.19 5.90 -20.86
N LYS A 293 13.24 5.32 -20.13
CA LYS A 293 13.02 3.88 -20.06
C LYS A 293 11.51 3.66 -20.27
N PRO A 294 10.99 3.63 -21.51
CA PRO A 294 9.55 3.51 -21.75
C PRO A 294 8.98 2.19 -21.22
N ASP A 295 7.69 2.20 -20.88
CA ASP A 295 6.96 0.95 -20.64
C ASP A 295 6.97 0.14 -21.93
N ASP A 296 7.29 -1.15 -21.84
CA ASP A 296 7.26 -2.03 -23.01
C ASP A 296 5.78 -2.32 -23.35
N PRO A 297 5.26 -1.79 -24.48
CA PRO A 297 3.86 -1.94 -24.84
C PRO A 297 3.49 -3.40 -25.15
N ASN A 298 4.48 -4.26 -25.43
CA ASN A 298 4.27 -5.68 -25.68
C ASN A 298 4.25 -6.52 -24.39
N LYS A 299 4.55 -5.94 -23.22
CA LYS A 299 4.44 -6.65 -21.92
C LYS A 299 3.03 -7.14 -21.63
N TYR A 300 2.02 -6.41 -22.10
CA TYR A 300 0.60 -6.69 -21.80
C TYR A 300 -0.07 -7.58 -22.86
N ALA A 301 0.64 -7.95 -23.91
CA ALA A 301 0.15 -8.90 -24.91
C ALA A 301 0.29 -10.34 -24.35
N ILE A 302 -0.46 -10.65 -23.30
CA ILE A 302 -0.68 -12.05 -22.92
C ILE A 302 -1.46 -12.70 -24.07
N GLY A 303 -0.90 -13.79 -24.57
CA GLY A 303 -1.19 -14.37 -25.88
C GLY A 303 -2.68 -14.56 -26.20
N GLU A 304 -3.01 -14.28 -27.45
CA GLU A 304 -4.12 -14.98 -28.10
C GLU A 304 -3.98 -16.47 -27.80
N ASP A 305 -5.01 -16.97 -27.13
CA ASP A 305 -5.16 -18.32 -26.66
C ASP A 305 -4.75 -19.33 -27.75
N GLU A 306 -3.61 -20.02 -27.55
CA GLU A 306 -3.19 -21.15 -28.40
C GLU A 306 -4.20 -22.31 -28.36
N SER A 307 -5.24 -22.25 -27.52
CA SER A 307 -6.38 -23.17 -27.59
C SER A 307 -7.14 -23.08 -28.92
N THR A 308 -7.09 -21.94 -29.61
CA THR A 308 -7.85 -21.71 -30.86
C THR A 308 -7.19 -22.32 -32.10
N LYS A 309 -5.90 -22.68 -32.06
CA LYS A 309 -5.19 -23.28 -33.21
C LYS A 309 -5.25 -24.81 -33.28
N ARG A 310 -5.88 -25.47 -32.30
CA ARG A 310 -6.04 -26.95 -32.30
C ARG A 310 -7.39 -27.46 -32.82
N GLN A 311 -8.32 -26.57 -33.20
CA GLN A 311 -9.63 -26.99 -33.75
C GLN A 311 -9.73 -27.01 -35.28
N GLU A 312 -8.66 -26.68 -36.02
CA GLU A 312 -8.65 -26.81 -37.50
C GLU A 312 -7.78 -27.98 -38.02
N LYS A 313 -7.42 -28.93 -37.16
CA LYS A 313 -6.81 -30.21 -37.56
C LYS A 313 -7.43 -31.40 -36.81
N GLN A 314 -8.74 -31.59 -36.98
CA GLN A 314 -9.39 -32.91 -36.92
C GLN A 314 -10.47 -33.00 -37.99
#